data_AF-A0A2N9NMA3-F1
#
_entry.id   AF-A0A2N9NMA3-F1
#
_cell.length_a   1.000
_cell.length_b   1.000
_cell.length_c   1.000
_cell.angle_alpha   90.00
_cell.angle_beta   90.00
_cell.angle_gamma   90.00
#
_symmetry.space_group_name_H-M   'P 1'
#
loop_
_entity.id
_entity.type
_entity.pdbx_description
1 polymer ?
#
loop_
_entity_poly.entity_id
_entity_poly.type
_entity_poly.pdbx_seq_one_letter_code
_entity_poly.pdbx_strand_id
1 'polypeptide(L)'
;MVPVGILTCLVACLLTSCGPTIGYWRFLARGQNYYIRVANGCDELLSQHEKDLPFKIAGNKMGSLPIVLRELDPSFVIVDTNCVSLLVGGGFDCYHLIWRPEQEDGTLWQLRVFREGPQNRVVFTRRKAAREENVPR
;
A
#
# COMPACT_ATOMS: atom_id res chain seq x y z
N MET A 1 41.40 -23.39 -26.73
CA MET A 1 40.91 -23.84 -25.40
C MET A 1 40.66 -22.59 -24.56
N VAL A 2 39.40 -22.21 -24.37
CA VAL A 2 39.04 -21.07 -23.53
C VAL A 2 39.16 -21.52 -22.07
N PRO A 3 39.89 -20.80 -21.20
CA PRO A 3 40.09 -21.23 -19.82
C PRO A 3 38.74 -21.28 -19.10
N VAL A 4 38.39 -22.47 -18.64
CA VAL A 4 37.14 -22.83 -17.94
C VAL A 4 36.92 -22.01 -16.66
N GLY A 5 37.96 -21.33 -16.16
CA GLY A 5 37.89 -20.47 -14.97
C GLY A 5 37.23 -19.10 -15.15
N ILE A 6 37.02 -18.62 -16.38
CA ILE A 6 36.38 -17.31 -16.62
C ILE A 6 34.85 -17.43 -16.67
N LEU A 7 34.33 -18.59 -17.09
CA LEU A 7 32.89 -18.80 -17.23
C LEU A 7 32.17 -18.96 -15.88
N THR A 8 32.86 -19.42 -14.85
CA THR A 8 32.30 -19.59 -13.49
C THR A 8 32.13 -18.28 -12.72
N CYS A 9 32.97 -17.26 -12.97
CA CYS A 9 32.81 -15.96 -12.29
C CYS A 9 31.59 -15.18 -12.79
N LEU A 10 31.25 -15.27 -14.08
CA LEU A 10 30.07 -14.59 -14.64
C LEU A 10 28.75 -15.17 -14.12
N VAL A 11 28.70 -16.47 -13.82
CA VAL A 11 27.52 -17.10 -13.22
C VAL A 11 27.40 -16.78 -11.72
N ALA A 12 28.52 -16.64 -11.01
CA ALA A 12 28.52 -16.25 -9.60
C ALA A 12 28.10 -14.78 -9.39
N CYS A 13 28.45 -13.87 -10.30
CA CYS A 13 27.99 -12.47 -10.25
C CYS A 13 26.50 -12.28 -10.59
N LEU A 14 25.86 -13.25 -11.26
CA LEU A 14 24.42 -13.22 -11.54
C LEU A 14 23.57 -13.70 -10.36
N LEU A 15 24.17 -14.36 -9.37
CA LEU A 15 23.47 -14.85 -8.16
C LEU A 15 23.61 -13.93 -6.94
N THR A 16 24.40 -12.86 -7.04
CA THR A 16 24.54 -11.84 -5.99
C THR A 16 23.78 -10.55 -6.31
N SER A 17 22.87 -10.56 -7.30
CA SER A 17 21.84 -9.53 -7.33
C SER A 17 20.86 -9.85 -6.20
N CYS A 18 21.09 -9.25 -5.02
CA CYS A 18 20.06 -8.99 -4.04
C CYS A 18 18.93 -8.23 -4.76
N GLY A 19 17.98 -8.99 -5.33
CA GLY A 19 16.86 -8.44 -6.06
C GLY A 19 15.97 -7.67 -5.11
N PRO A 20 15.50 -6.47 -5.47
CA PRO A 20 14.58 -5.73 -4.63
C PRO A 20 13.25 -6.50 -4.55
N THR A 21 12.79 -6.76 -3.34
CA THR A 21 11.39 -6.57 -2.93
C THR A 21 10.32 -7.02 -3.92
N ILE A 22 10.08 -8.34 -3.99
CA ILE A 22 9.08 -8.93 -4.89
C ILE A 22 7.69 -8.34 -4.58
N GLY A 23 7.38 -8.06 -3.30
CA GLY A 23 6.08 -7.51 -2.90
C GLY A 23 5.80 -6.14 -3.51
N TYR A 24 6.72 -5.19 -3.32
CA TYR A 24 6.60 -3.82 -3.83
C TYR A 24 6.45 -3.77 -5.35
N TRP A 25 7.34 -4.43 -6.09
CA TRP A 25 7.29 -4.43 -7.56
C TRP A 25 6.07 -5.15 -8.10
N ARG A 26 5.69 -6.28 -7.47
CA ARG A 26 4.46 -7.00 -7.81
C ARG A 26 3.22 -6.13 -7.57
N PHE A 27 3.19 -5.34 -6.51
CA PHE A 27 2.12 -4.38 -6.27
C PHE A 27 2.09 -3.31 -7.37
N LEU A 28 3.23 -2.69 -7.69
CA LEU A 28 3.31 -1.66 -8.74
C LEU A 28 2.96 -2.18 -10.14
N ALA A 29 3.20 -3.46 -10.41
CA ALA A 29 2.85 -4.10 -11.67
C ALA A 29 1.33 -4.40 -11.80
N ARG A 30 0.52 -4.16 -10.75
CA ARG A 30 -0.93 -4.33 -10.83
C ARG A 30 -1.57 -3.21 -11.66
N GLY A 31 -2.71 -3.52 -12.26
CA GLY A 31 -3.49 -2.57 -13.05
C GLY A 31 -4.47 -1.73 -12.22
N GLN A 32 -5.06 -0.72 -12.87
CA GLN A 32 -5.98 0.24 -12.24
C GLN A 32 -7.17 -0.44 -11.53
N ASN A 33 -7.76 -1.49 -12.12
CA ASN A 33 -8.85 -2.26 -11.49
C ASN A 33 -8.45 -2.87 -10.13
N TYR A 34 -7.19 -3.24 -9.96
CA TYR A 34 -6.71 -3.72 -8.66
C TYR A 34 -6.65 -2.58 -7.64
N TYR A 35 -6.10 -1.43 -8.02
CA TYR A 35 -6.02 -0.26 -7.16
C TYR A 35 -7.39 0.31 -6.78
N ILE A 36 -8.38 0.24 -7.67
CA ILE A 36 -9.79 0.58 -7.37
C ILE A 36 -10.31 -0.30 -6.23
N ARG A 37 -10.07 -1.62 -6.29
CA ARG A 37 -10.50 -2.53 -5.22
C ARG A 37 -9.79 -2.22 -3.90
N VAL A 38 -8.48 -1.96 -3.94
CA VAL A 38 -7.72 -1.53 -2.75
C VAL A 38 -8.34 -0.25 -2.15
N ALA A 39 -8.60 0.77 -2.96
CA ALA A 39 -9.20 2.02 -2.51
C ALA A 39 -10.62 1.82 -1.95
N ASN A 40 -11.43 0.94 -2.54
CA ASN A 40 -12.74 0.57 -2.02
C ASN A 40 -12.64 -0.13 -0.65
N GLY A 41 -11.67 -1.03 -0.48
CA GLY A 41 -11.41 -1.65 0.83
C GLY A 41 -11.00 -0.63 1.89
N CYS A 42 -10.22 0.39 1.52
CA CYS A 42 -9.90 1.49 2.43
C CYS A 42 -11.14 2.33 2.78
N ASP A 43 -12.00 2.61 1.81
CA ASP A 43 -13.26 3.34 2.06
C ASP A 43 -14.21 2.56 2.99
N GLU A 44 -14.26 1.23 2.83
CA GLU A 44 -15.03 0.36 3.72
C GLU A 44 -14.56 0.50 5.17
N LEU A 45 -13.25 0.45 5.41
CA LEU A 45 -12.67 0.66 6.75
C LEU A 45 -12.99 2.04 7.34
N LEU A 46 -12.94 3.10 6.52
CA LEU A 46 -13.29 4.45 6.95
C LEU A 46 -14.78 4.54 7.34
N SER A 47 -15.66 3.84 6.62
CA SER A 47 -17.11 3.86 6.87
C SER A 47 -17.55 3.03 8.08
N GLN A 48 -16.84 1.95 8.40
CA GLN A 48 -17.25 1.00 9.45
C GLN A 48 -17.00 1.51 10.88
N HIS A 49 -16.02 2.39 11.04
CA HIS A 49 -15.48 2.73 12.37
C HIS A 49 -15.42 4.23 12.64
N GLU A 50 -16.27 5.02 11.97
CA GLU A 50 -16.26 6.48 12.05
C GLU A 50 -16.25 7.06 13.48
N LYS A 51 -16.82 6.32 14.45
CA LYS A 51 -16.91 6.76 15.86
C LYS A 51 -15.70 6.40 16.73
N ASP A 52 -14.82 5.51 16.26
CA ASP A 52 -13.71 4.94 17.05
C ASP A 52 -12.33 5.28 16.46
N LEU A 53 -12.23 6.38 15.70
CA LEU A 53 -10.99 6.84 15.06
C LEU A 53 -10.14 7.70 16.02
N PRO A 54 -8.80 7.57 16.01
CA PRO A 54 -8.00 6.62 15.22
C PRO A 54 -7.92 5.24 15.88
N PHE A 55 -7.80 4.18 15.07
CA PHE A 55 -7.56 2.83 15.58
C PHE A 55 -6.56 2.06 14.73
N LYS A 56 -5.99 1.00 15.34
CA LYS A 56 -5.03 0.09 14.71
C LYS A 56 -5.57 -1.33 14.65
N ILE A 57 -5.53 -1.93 13.47
CA ILE A 57 -5.79 -3.35 13.23
C ILE A 57 -4.44 -4.06 13.12
N ALA A 58 -4.19 -5.06 13.95
CA ALA A 58 -2.98 -5.88 13.93
C ALA A 58 -3.27 -7.26 14.54
N GLY A 59 -2.37 -8.23 14.30
CA GLY A 59 -2.44 -9.56 14.89
C GLY A 59 -3.71 -10.33 14.48
N ASN A 60 -4.41 -10.91 15.46
CA ASN A 60 -5.62 -11.70 15.22
C ASN A 60 -6.78 -10.91 14.58
N LYS A 61 -6.79 -9.57 14.70
CA LYS A 61 -7.82 -8.72 14.10
C LYS A 61 -7.64 -8.54 12.59
N MET A 62 -6.51 -8.94 12.01
CA MET A 62 -6.27 -8.83 10.56
C MET A 62 -7.26 -9.65 9.73
N GLY A 63 -7.88 -10.68 10.33
CA GLY A 63 -8.94 -11.47 9.73
C GLY A 63 -10.27 -10.71 9.51
N SER A 64 -10.43 -9.51 10.05
CA SER A 64 -11.61 -8.66 9.79
C SER A 64 -11.40 -7.70 8.61
N LEU A 65 -10.20 -7.63 8.03
CA LEU A 65 -9.94 -6.74 6.90
C LEU A 65 -10.72 -7.16 5.66
N PRO A 66 -11.16 -6.20 4.83
CA PRO A 66 -11.63 -6.46 3.48
C PRO A 66 -10.65 -7.36 2.71
N ILE A 67 -11.17 -8.30 1.94
CA ILE A 67 -10.39 -9.39 1.32
C ILE A 67 -9.17 -8.85 0.56
N VAL A 68 -9.37 -7.81 -0.26
CA VAL A 68 -8.29 -7.19 -1.06
C VAL A 68 -7.18 -6.58 -0.21
N LEU A 69 -7.49 -6.06 0.99
CA LEU A 69 -6.50 -5.52 1.91
C LEU A 69 -5.77 -6.65 2.66
N ARG A 70 -6.46 -7.75 2.92
CA ARG A 70 -5.85 -8.96 3.51
C ARG A 70 -4.89 -9.64 2.53
N GLU A 71 -5.22 -9.68 1.25
CA GLU A 71 -4.35 -10.23 0.18
C GLU A 71 -3.03 -9.48 0.02
N LEU A 72 -2.95 -8.24 0.51
CA LEU A 72 -1.69 -7.50 0.56
C LEU A 72 -0.74 -8.06 1.62
N ASP A 73 -1.24 -8.84 2.57
CA ASP A 73 -0.51 -9.31 3.75
C ASP A 73 0.13 -8.16 4.55
N PRO A 74 -0.70 -7.25 5.13
CA PRO A 74 -0.16 -6.15 5.90
C PRO A 74 0.33 -6.61 7.27
N SER A 75 1.39 -5.99 7.78
CA SER A 75 1.82 -6.14 9.17
C SER A 75 0.82 -5.47 10.14
N PHE A 76 0.29 -4.31 9.76
CA PHE A 76 -0.77 -3.62 10.47
C PHE A 76 -1.47 -2.61 9.55
N VAL A 77 -2.67 -2.20 9.97
CA VAL A 77 -3.44 -1.11 9.36
C VAL A 77 -3.77 -0.07 10.41
N ILE A 78 -3.54 1.21 10.10
CA ILE A 78 -3.96 2.36 10.90
C ILE A 78 -5.06 3.07 10.12
N VAL A 79 -6.18 3.29 10.78
CA VAL A 79 -7.31 4.04 10.22
C VAL A 79 -7.48 5.29 11.08
N ASP A 80 -7.49 6.43 10.41
CA ASP A 80 -7.69 7.76 10.98
C ASP A 80 -8.88 8.44 10.28
N THR A 81 -9.34 9.61 10.75
CA THR A 81 -10.56 10.29 10.27
C THR A 81 -10.66 10.37 8.74
N ASN A 82 -9.55 10.67 8.07
CA ASN A 82 -9.50 10.85 6.62
C ASN A 82 -8.34 10.08 5.97
N CYS A 83 -7.87 9.00 6.59
CA CYS A 83 -6.68 8.30 6.12
C CYS A 83 -6.72 6.82 6.48
N VAL A 84 -6.31 5.98 5.55
CA VAL A 84 -5.95 4.58 5.82
C VAL A 84 -4.49 4.37 5.45
N SER A 85 -3.72 3.88 6.41
CA SER A 85 -2.30 3.59 6.27
C SER A 85 -2.07 2.10 6.52
N LEU A 86 -1.33 1.44 5.63
CA LEU A 86 -0.94 0.04 5.76
C LEU A 86 0.57 -0.06 5.67
N LEU A 87 1.18 -0.85 6.56
CA LEU A 87 2.53 -1.37 6.35
C LEU A 87 2.42 -2.76 5.73
N VAL A 88 2.89 -2.93 4.51
CA VAL A 88 2.81 -4.19 3.76
C VAL A 88 4.16 -4.88 3.75
N GLY A 89 4.15 -6.22 3.91
CA GLY A 89 5.35 -7.04 3.96
C GLY A 89 6.01 -7.09 5.34
N GLY A 90 7.26 -7.55 5.38
CA GLY A 90 8.03 -7.76 6.61
C GLY A 90 9.55 -7.73 6.39
N GLY A 91 10.30 -7.32 7.41
CA GLY A 91 11.76 -7.18 7.33
C GLY A 91 12.19 -6.08 6.36
N PHE A 92 13.16 -6.37 5.49
CA PHE A 92 13.72 -5.43 4.51
C PHE A 92 12.85 -5.25 3.24
N ASP A 93 11.78 -6.03 3.09
CA ASP A 93 10.78 -5.91 2.01
C ASP A 93 9.46 -5.40 2.56
N CYS A 94 9.50 -4.21 3.15
CA CYS A 94 8.30 -3.52 3.59
C CYS A 94 8.09 -2.23 2.79
N TYR A 95 6.83 -1.89 2.57
CA TYR A 95 6.43 -0.64 1.96
C TYR A 95 5.12 -0.15 2.57
N HIS A 96 4.92 1.16 2.58
CA HIS A 96 3.70 1.77 3.09
C HIS A 96 2.73 2.04 1.95
N LEU A 97 1.45 1.77 2.20
CA LEU A 97 0.34 2.23 1.38
C LEU A 97 -0.47 3.24 2.17
N ILE A 98 -0.82 4.36 1.55
CA ILE A 98 -1.63 5.39 2.18
C ILE A 98 -2.75 5.80 1.23
N TRP A 99 -3.99 5.70 1.70
CA TRP A 99 -5.19 6.22 1.06
C TRP A 99 -5.68 7.45 1.83
N ARG A 100 -5.57 8.64 1.23
CA ARG A 100 -5.92 9.92 1.88
C ARG A 100 -6.28 10.99 0.85
N PRO A 101 -6.99 12.07 1.22
CA PRO A 101 -7.18 13.23 0.35
C PRO A 101 -5.84 13.92 0.05
N GLU A 102 -5.74 14.49 -1.14
CA GLU A 102 -4.68 15.41 -1.51
C GLU A 102 -4.76 16.68 -0.64
N GLN A 103 -3.62 17.25 -0.28
CA GLN A 103 -3.57 18.39 0.63
C GLN A 103 -4.20 19.66 0.05
N GLU A 104 -4.08 19.85 -1.26
CA GLU A 104 -4.60 21.04 -1.96
C GLU A 104 -6.06 20.85 -2.38
N ASP A 105 -6.43 19.65 -2.83
CA ASP A 105 -7.80 19.29 -3.21
C ASP A 105 -8.33 18.18 -2.30
N GLY A 106 -9.02 18.58 -1.23
CA GLY A 106 -9.64 17.65 -0.26
C GLY A 106 -10.68 16.68 -0.86
N THR A 107 -11.11 16.92 -2.10
CA THR A 107 -12.01 16.02 -2.84
C THR A 107 -11.25 14.99 -3.67
N LEU A 108 -9.98 15.24 -3.99
CA LEU A 108 -9.14 14.31 -4.74
C LEU A 108 -8.42 13.37 -3.80
N TRP A 109 -8.84 12.11 -3.76
CA TRP A 109 -8.18 11.09 -2.95
C TRP A 109 -7.12 10.35 -3.74
N GLN A 110 -6.02 10.02 -3.06
CA GLN A 110 -4.84 9.42 -3.67
C GLN A 110 -4.42 8.17 -2.92
N LEU A 111 -4.15 7.11 -3.67
CA LEU A 111 -3.47 5.91 -3.19
C LEU A 111 -1.99 6.07 -3.48
N ARG A 112 -1.21 6.23 -2.43
CA ARG A 112 0.23 6.42 -2.49
C ARG A 112 0.96 5.21 -1.96
N VAL A 113 2.08 4.90 -2.58
CA VAL A 113 3.02 3.86 -2.17
C VAL A 113 4.33 4.53 -1.78
N PHE A 114 4.87 4.16 -0.62
CA PHE A 114 6.16 4.62 -0.13
C PHE A 114 7.04 3.42 0.16
N ARG A 115 8.31 3.54 -0.20
CA ARG A 115 9.37 2.65 0.24
C ARG A 115 10.48 3.51 0.84
N GLU A 116 11.28 2.97 1.75
CA GLU A 116 12.41 3.71 2.32
C GLU A 116 13.24 4.37 1.20
N GLY A 117 13.39 5.70 1.28
CA GLY A 117 13.97 6.55 0.24
C GLY A 117 12.99 7.57 -0.36
N PRO A 118 13.40 8.31 -1.39
CA PRO A 118 12.59 9.39 -2.00
C PRO A 118 11.42 8.88 -2.86
N GLN A 119 11.19 7.56 -2.90
CA GLN A 119 10.21 6.94 -3.78
C GLN A 119 8.81 7.00 -3.18
N ASN A 120 8.15 8.15 -3.39
CA ASN A 120 6.72 8.34 -3.18
C ASN A 120 6.02 8.32 -4.54
N ARG A 121 5.10 7.37 -4.75
CA ARG A 121 4.37 7.25 -6.01
C ARG A 121 2.87 7.21 -5.77
N VAL A 122 2.14 8.08 -6.47
CA VAL A 122 0.69 7.97 -6.62
C VAL A 122 0.41 6.88 -7.66
N VAL A 123 -0.32 5.83 -7.27
CA VAL A 123 -0.67 4.70 -8.17
C VAL A 123 -2.12 4.76 -8.64
N PHE A 124 -2.97 5.45 -7.90
CA PHE A 124 -4.38 5.64 -8.21
C PHE A 124 -4.91 6.92 -7.58
N THR A 125 -5.83 7.57 -8.28
CA THR A 125 -6.52 8.78 -7.82
C THR A 125 -8.01 8.68 -8.11
N ARG A 126 -8.84 9.23 -7.23
CA ARG A 126 -10.30 9.30 -7.43
C ARG A 126 -10.86 10.51 -6.72
N ARG A 127 -11.76 11.22 -7.39
CA ARG A 127 -12.57 12.26 -6.75
C ARG A 127 -13.68 11.60 -5.93
N LYS A 128 -13.82 12.01 -4.66
CA LYS A 128 -14.96 11.69 -3.81
C LYS A 128 -15.80 12.96 -3.69
N ALA A 129 -17.13 12.81 -3.70
CA ALA A 129 -18.01 13.94 -3.42
C ALA A 129 -17.60 14.54 -2.06
N ALA A 130 -17.58 15.87 -1.94
CA ALA A 130 -17.40 16.52 -0.66
C ALA A 130 -18.43 15.92 0.29
N ARG A 131 -17.98 15.47 1.46
CA ARG A 131 -18.89 15.03 2.50
C ARG A 131 -19.75 16.25 2.82
N GLU A 132 -21.02 16.24 2.43
CA GLU A 132 -21.97 17.27 2.84
C GLU A 132 -21.99 17.22 4.37
N GLU A 133 -21.29 18.18 4.98
CA GLU A 133 -21.36 18.46 6.39
C GLU A 133 -22.79 18.92 6.63
N ASN A 134 -23.67 17.97 6.96
CA ASN A 134 -24.99 18.26 7.50
C ASN A 134 -24.77 19.01 8.81
N VAL A 135 -24.67 20.33 8.73
CA VAL A 135 -24.76 21.24 9.86
C VAL A 135 -26.23 21.25 10.28
N PRO A 136 -26.62 20.64 11.40
CA PRO A 136 -27.96 20.85 11.92
C PRO A 136 -28.05 22.32 12.37
N ARG A 137 -29.00 23.05 11.78
CA ARG A 137 -29.48 24.32 12.36
C ARG A 137 -30.43 24.02 13.51
#